data_AF-A0A353W3T9-F1
#
_entry.id   AF-A0A353W3T9-F1
#
_cell.length_a   1.000
_cell.length_b   1.000
_cell.length_c   1.000
_cell.angle_alpha   90.00
_cell.angle_beta   90.00
_cell.angle_gamma   90.00
#
_symmetry.space_group_name_H-M   'P 1'
#
loop_
_entity.id
_entity.type
_entity.pdbx_description
1 polymer ?
#
loop_
_entity_poly.entity_id
_entity_poly.type
_entity_poly.pdbx_seq_one_letter_code
_entity_poly.pdbx_strand_id
1 'polypeptide(L)'
;MMDRVQVQDGLFKFTMKRFPIFISVCCIFAIAYSLLVGTPKYGILIVSVATLTSAMLWRYMENDIKKAQVRPEPKETDPTTPNKISSSVNINIVLFALLYSGSLITLHIREDLYTRPLLFFVIISLMICILVNFIFKLPSIKTKYSWIILILSCLVTSTLIYSQIYIYPSVTGIDSWFHQFLTNELINNGHIPDIPSYYTNFIGYHVIIAFTSIFASVTFKSAAALSVILGQTILTTITFYLMGRMIYNESIGLLSGLFGPLSYLFLIYVFHLMPFSFGLILALFSLLLIIRGVKKTNRSYEIGFMIVFLSLIILHPLPSSFWVLVIGISYILSALHPIAVQQTPNNINMPLIVLLCFTLLLGYWIYIGAEMLSIGLNFLDIDAKIHAMDPSELLPRTYIIENAMPQSMLANICVNAHYITSGFSIMGILFLSSQSRHQKLSIALLIVLIMSFCIALLGYCIGIDLENQRWLMLGHLILIVPFSISIYICYNSLLSTGIRS
;
A
#
# COMPACT_ATOMS: atom_id res chain seq x y z
N MET A 1 26.25 -29.26 18.07
CA MET A 1 25.59 -27.96 17.81
C MET A 1 25.85 -27.45 16.39
N MET A 2 27.05 -27.62 15.83
CA MET A 2 27.36 -27.30 14.42
C MET A 2 26.53 -28.09 13.38
N ASP A 3 26.23 -29.37 13.63
CA ASP A 3 25.49 -30.20 12.65
C ASP A 3 24.02 -29.80 12.47
N ARG A 4 23.36 -29.28 13.52
CA ARG A 4 21.96 -28.80 13.41
C ARG A 4 21.85 -27.53 12.58
N VAL A 5 22.86 -26.66 12.64
CA VAL A 5 22.89 -25.41 11.85
C VAL A 5 23.10 -25.73 10.36
N GLN A 6 23.98 -26.67 10.03
CA GLN A 6 24.20 -27.08 8.63
C GLN A 6 23.00 -27.81 8.01
N VAL A 7 22.32 -28.68 8.76
CA VAL A 7 21.12 -29.38 8.28
C VAL A 7 19.95 -28.40 8.04
N GLN A 8 19.79 -27.38 8.91
CA GLN A 8 18.76 -26.35 8.74
C GLN A 8 19.05 -25.41 7.57
N ASP A 9 20.32 -25.01 7.38
CA ASP A 9 20.74 -24.27 6.18
C ASP A 9 20.52 -25.07 4.89
N GLY A 10 20.74 -26.39 4.94
CA GLY A 10 20.54 -27.31 3.83
C GLY A 10 19.07 -27.46 3.44
N LEU A 11 18.20 -27.76 4.41
CA LEU A 11 16.76 -27.90 4.19
C LEU A 11 16.14 -26.58 3.71
N PHE A 12 16.55 -25.44 4.28
CA PHE A 12 16.03 -24.13 3.87
C PHE A 12 16.50 -23.70 2.48
N LYS A 13 17.80 -23.88 2.15
CA LYS A 13 18.32 -23.65 0.78
C LYS A 13 17.63 -24.54 -0.24
N PHE A 14 17.27 -25.77 0.15
CA PHE A 14 16.52 -26.70 -0.68
C PHE A 14 15.09 -26.21 -0.95
N THR A 15 14.37 -25.76 0.08
CA THR A 15 13.00 -25.21 -0.06
C THR A 15 13.00 -23.93 -0.91
N MET A 16 13.95 -23.01 -0.68
CA MET A 16 14.04 -21.75 -1.43
C MET A 16 14.46 -21.93 -2.90
N LYS A 17 15.28 -22.93 -3.24
CA LYS A 17 15.61 -23.25 -4.64
C LYS A 17 14.40 -23.75 -5.43
N ARG A 18 13.47 -24.44 -4.77
CA ARG A 18 12.26 -25.00 -5.40
C ARG A 18 11.05 -24.07 -5.28
N PHE A 19 11.14 -23.01 -4.48
CA PHE A 19 10.04 -22.07 -4.28
C PHE A 19 9.59 -21.32 -5.55
N PRO A 20 10.47 -20.86 -6.45
CA PRO A 20 10.04 -20.31 -7.75
C PRO A 20 9.30 -21.33 -8.61
N ILE A 21 9.66 -22.62 -8.50
CA ILE A 21 8.98 -23.72 -9.20
C ILE A 21 7.57 -23.91 -8.62
N PHE A 22 7.43 -23.91 -7.30
CA PHE A 22 6.13 -23.98 -6.63
C PHE A 22 5.21 -22.81 -7.01
N ILE A 23 5.72 -21.57 -6.96
CA ILE A 23 4.98 -20.38 -7.43
C ILE A 23 4.56 -20.54 -8.90
N SER A 24 5.46 -21.00 -9.76
CA SER A 24 5.18 -21.20 -11.18
C SER A 24 4.07 -22.23 -11.40
N VAL A 25 4.08 -23.34 -10.65
CA VAL A 25 3.02 -24.36 -10.70
C VAL A 25 1.68 -23.79 -10.21
N CYS A 26 1.66 -23.08 -9.08
CA CYS A 26 0.44 -22.43 -8.58
C CYS A 26 -0.12 -21.40 -9.58
N CYS A 27 0.75 -20.64 -10.26
CA CYS A 27 0.33 -19.70 -11.30
C CYS A 27 -0.25 -20.43 -12.51
N ILE A 28 0.36 -21.52 -12.97
CA ILE A 28 -0.18 -22.32 -14.09
C ILE A 28 -1.56 -22.89 -13.73
N PHE A 29 -1.76 -23.38 -12.50
CA PHE A 29 -3.07 -23.85 -12.02
C PHE A 29 -4.10 -22.71 -11.96
N ALA A 30 -3.72 -21.53 -11.48
CA ALA A 30 -4.60 -20.37 -11.43
C ALA A 30 -4.97 -19.85 -12.84
N ILE A 31 -4.02 -19.88 -13.79
CA ILE A 31 -4.26 -19.60 -15.22
C ILE A 31 -5.26 -20.62 -15.79
N ALA A 32 -4.99 -21.91 -15.63
CA ALA A 32 -5.86 -22.97 -16.14
C ALA A 32 -7.27 -22.89 -15.55
N TYR A 33 -7.38 -22.67 -14.24
CA TYR A 33 -8.66 -22.48 -13.56
C TYR A 33 -9.41 -21.24 -14.08
N SER A 34 -8.72 -20.12 -14.29
CA SER A 34 -9.33 -18.90 -14.83
C SER A 34 -9.85 -19.09 -16.26
N LEU A 35 -9.16 -19.89 -17.08
CA LEU A 35 -9.56 -20.22 -18.45
C LEU A 35 -10.72 -21.23 -18.49
N LEU A 36 -10.78 -22.18 -17.56
CA LEU A 36 -11.80 -23.24 -17.51
C LEU A 36 -13.15 -22.76 -16.97
N VAL A 37 -13.18 -21.77 -16.07
CA VAL A 37 -14.40 -21.34 -15.35
C VAL A 37 -15.16 -20.22 -16.07
N GLY A 38 -14.72 -19.79 -17.26
CA GLY A 38 -15.52 -18.98 -18.20
C GLY A 38 -16.09 -17.66 -17.68
N THR A 39 -15.54 -17.10 -16.60
CA THR A 39 -16.00 -15.85 -15.98
C THR A 39 -15.02 -14.71 -16.29
N PRO A 40 -15.39 -13.42 -16.13
CA PRO A 40 -14.57 -12.26 -16.52
C PRO A 40 -13.37 -12.03 -15.58
N LYS A 41 -12.65 -13.10 -15.22
CA LYS A 41 -11.57 -13.17 -14.22
C LYS A 41 -10.21 -12.87 -14.83
N TYR A 42 -10.15 -11.87 -15.71
CA TYR A 42 -8.90 -11.36 -16.27
C TYR A 42 -7.89 -10.98 -15.19
N GLY A 43 -8.35 -10.54 -14.01
CA GLY A 43 -7.49 -10.25 -12.86
C GLY A 43 -6.66 -11.44 -12.37
N ILE A 44 -7.25 -12.63 -12.22
CA ILE A 44 -6.52 -13.84 -11.77
C ILE A 44 -5.51 -14.27 -12.83
N LEU A 45 -5.91 -14.23 -14.10
CA LEU A 45 -5.02 -14.50 -15.23
C LEU A 45 -3.83 -13.53 -15.25
N ILE A 46 -4.09 -12.22 -15.11
CA ILE A 46 -3.07 -11.16 -15.08
C ILE A 46 -2.15 -11.34 -13.87
N VAL A 47 -2.66 -11.61 -12.67
CA VAL A 47 -1.82 -11.91 -11.48
C VAL A 47 -0.90 -13.09 -11.76
N SER A 48 -1.47 -14.16 -12.30
CA SER A 48 -0.74 -15.41 -12.47
C SER A 48 0.33 -15.27 -13.55
N VAL A 49 0.04 -14.58 -14.65
CA VAL A 49 1.01 -14.23 -15.69
C VAL A 49 2.07 -13.26 -15.15
N ALA A 50 1.68 -12.20 -14.45
CA ALA A 50 2.59 -11.22 -13.85
C ALA A 50 3.51 -11.88 -12.80
N THR A 51 2.98 -12.80 -12.02
CA THR A 51 3.74 -13.56 -11.01
C THR A 51 4.71 -14.51 -11.67
N LEU A 52 4.26 -15.29 -12.66
CA LEU A 52 5.11 -16.22 -13.40
C LEU A 52 6.25 -15.49 -14.11
N THR A 53 5.91 -14.42 -14.84
CA THR A 53 6.90 -13.59 -15.55
C THR A 53 7.89 -12.96 -14.56
N SER A 54 7.44 -12.45 -13.42
CA SER A 54 8.32 -11.88 -12.39
C SER A 54 9.25 -12.93 -11.77
N ALA A 55 8.76 -14.15 -11.53
CA ALA A 55 9.58 -15.26 -11.04
C ALA A 55 10.62 -15.71 -12.11
N MET A 56 10.24 -15.73 -13.38
CA MET A 56 11.15 -16.04 -14.49
C MET A 56 12.21 -14.96 -14.68
N LEU A 57 11.82 -13.68 -14.66
CA LEU A 57 12.72 -12.53 -14.73
C LEU A 57 13.74 -12.55 -13.58
N TRP A 58 13.26 -12.79 -12.35
CA TRP A 58 14.13 -12.98 -11.20
C TRP A 58 15.18 -14.06 -11.46
N ARG A 59 14.76 -15.23 -11.94
CA ARG A 59 15.67 -16.36 -12.19
C ARG A 59 16.68 -16.07 -13.29
N TYR A 60 16.26 -15.39 -14.36
CA TYR A 60 17.13 -14.95 -15.44
C TYR A 60 18.20 -13.98 -14.93
N MET A 61 17.79 -13.00 -14.12
CA MET A 61 18.67 -11.94 -13.64
C MET A 61 19.50 -12.34 -12.40
N GLU A 62 19.18 -13.42 -11.70
CA GLU A 62 19.77 -13.80 -10.42
C GLU A 62 21.31 -13.79 -10.45
N ASN A 63 21.90 -14.30 -11.53
CA ASN A 63 23.36 -14.38 -11.69
C ASN A 63 24.00 -13.01 -11.92
N ASP A 64 23.36 -12.14 -12.70
CA ASP A 64 23.87 -10.80 -12.99
C ASP A 64 23.69 -9.87 -11.79
N ILE A 65 22.60 -10.05 -11.04
CA ILE A 65 22.33 -9.34 -9.79
C ILE A 65 23.35 -9.72 -8.72
N LYS A 66 23.63 -11.00 -8.54
CA LYS A 66 24.68 -11.47 -7.61
C LYS A 66 26.06 -10.89 -7.95
N LYS A 67 26.37 -10.70 -9.24
CA LYS A 67 27.60 -10.03 -9.68
C LYS A 67 27.56 -8.52 -9.46
N ALA A 68 26.43 -7.87 -9.70
CA ALA A 68 26.25 -6.43 -9.48
C ALA A 68 26.34 -6.05 -7.99
N GLN A 69 25.91 -6.94 -7.09
CA GLN A 69 26.02 -6.77 -5.63
C GLN A 69 27.47 -6.73 -5.11
N VAL A 70 28.42 -7.32 -5.82
CA VAL A 70 29.85 -7.29 -5.44
C VAL A 70 30.47 -5.94 -5.77
N ARG A 71 29.83 -5.09 -6.60
CA ARG A 71 30.30 -3.72 -6.79
C ARG A 71 29.99 -2.92 -5.52
N PRO A 72 31.01 -2.43 -4.80
CA PRO A 72 30.77 -1.46 -3.74
C PRO A 72 30.02 -0.27 -4.33
N GLU A 73 29.21 0.40 -3.51
CA GLU A 73 28.72 1.75 -3.86
C GLU A 73 29.90 2.54 -4.44
N PRO A 74 29.73 3.23 -5.58
CA PRO A 74 30.82 3.96 -6.20
C PRO A 74 31.45 4.87 -5.15
N LYS A 75 32.71 4.57 -4.80
CA LYS A 75 33.51 5.39 -3.90
C LYS A 75 33.53 6.82 -4.43
N GLU A 76 33.48 7.77 -3.50
CA GLU A 76 33.53 9.22 -3.72
C GLU A 76 34.04 9.59 -5.11
N THR A 77 33.12 10.03 -5.96
CA THR A 77 33.50 10.62 -7.24
C THR A 77 34.35 11.85 -6.98
N ASP A 78 35.44 11.95 -7.74
CA ASP A 78 36.34 13.09 -7.90
C ASP A 78 35.64 14.45 -7.66
N PRO A 79 36.21 15.34 -6.81
CA PRO A 79 35.65 16.67 -6.46
C PRO A 79 35.41 17.62 -7.65
N THR A 80 35.76 17.24 -8.88
CA THR A 80 35.40 17.94 -10.14
C THR A 80 34.01 17.60 -10.70
N THR A 81 33.36 16.53 -10.24
CA THR A 81 31.98 16.14 -10.61
C THR A 81 30.78 16.91 -9.99
N PRO A 82 30.89 17.78 -8.96
CA PRO A 82 29.71 18.40 -8.34
C PRO A 82 28.89 19.28 -9.28
N ASN A 83 29.54 19.98 -10.22
CA ASN A 83 28.90 20.92 -11.14
C ASN A 83 27.98 20.22 -12.17
N LYS A 84 28.34 19.01 -12.60
CA LYS A 84 27.55 18.25 -13.58
C LYS A 84 26.31 17.60 -12.95
N ILE A 85 26.42 17.19 -11.68
CA ILE A 85 25.27 16.66 -10.92
C ILE A 85 24.28 17.79 -10.64
N SER A 86 24.75 18.95 -10.17
CA SER A 86 23.87 20.09 -9.85
C SER A 86 23.08 20.60 -11.06
N SER A 87 23.70 20.66 -12.25
CA SER A 87 23.00 21.08 -13.47
C SER A 87 21.93 20.08 -13.92
N SER A 88 22.22 18.77 -13.90
CA SER A 88 21.24 17.74 -14.24
C SER A 88 20.02 17.73 -13.30
N VAL A 89 20.25 17.99 -12.01
CA VAL A 89 19.19 18.09 -11.00
C VAL A 89 18.30 19.31 -11.25
N ASN A 90 18.90 20.46 -11.51
CA ASN A 90 18.14 21.68 -11.81
C ASN A 90 17.28 21.51 -13.07
N ILE A 91 17.80 20.84 -14.11
CA ILE A 91 17.04 20.52 -15.32
C ILE A 91 15.82 19.65 -15.00
N ASN A 92 15.98 18.57 -14.23
CA ASN A 92 14.86 17.71 -13.84
C ASN A 92 13.78 18.48 -13.05
N ILE A 93 14.17 19.38 -12.15
CA ILE A 93 13.23 20.20 -11.37
C ILE A 93 12.47 21.17 -12.29
N VAL A 94 13.18 21.85 -13.20
CA VAL A 94 12.55 22.78 -14.16
C VAL A 94 11.60 22.03 -15.09
N LEU A 95 12.02 20.90 -15.65
CA LEU A 95 11.16 20.06 -16.50
C LEU A 95 9.94 19.56 -15.72
N PHE A 96 10.13 19.12 -14.48
CA PHE A 96 9.01 18.71 -13.63
C PHE A 96 8.04 19.87 -13.40
N ALA A 97 8.52 21.08 -13.10
CA ALA A 97 7.68 22.25 -12.87
C ALA A 97 6.90 22.67 -14.13
N LEU A 98 7.53 22.58 -15.31
CA LEU A 98 6.87 22.83 -16.60
C LEU A 98 5.77 21.79 -16.86
N LEU A 99 6.04 20.51 -16.64
CA LEU A 99 5.03 19.45 -16.77
C LEU A 99 3.92 19.58 -15.72
N TYR A 100 4.25 19.93 -14.48
CA TYR A 100 3.27 20.20 -13.43
C TYR A 100 2.31 21.32 -13.85
N SER A 101 2.87 22.44 -14.31
CA SER A 101 2.07 23.57 -14.81
C SER A 101 1.24 23.16 -16.03
N GLY A 102 1.84 22.41 -16.96
CA GLY A 102 1.14 21.83 -18.10
C GLY A 102 -0.04 20.95 -17.68
N SER A 103 0.11 20.11 -16.65
CA SER A 103 -0.97 19.26 -16.15
C SER A 103 -2.16 20.09 -15.65
N LEU A 104 -1.91 21.20 -14.94
CA LEU A 104 -2.96 22.10 -14.47
C LEU A 104 -3.63 22.84 -15.63
N ILE A 105 -2.84 23.30 -16.61
CA ILE A 105 -3.38 23.94 -17.83
C ILE A 105 -4.28 22.96 -18.59
N THR A 106 -3.86 21.70 -18.77
CA THR A 106 -4.68 20.69 -19.47
C THR A 106 -6.01 20.44 -18.76
N LEU A 107 -6.04 20.47 -17.43
CA LEU A 107 -7.29 20.37 -16.68
C LEU A 107 -8.14 21.63 -16.85
N HIS A 108 -7.53 22.82 -16.91
CA HIS A 108 -8.24 24.08 -17.03
C HIS A 108 -8.93 24.24 -18.41
N ILE A 109 -8.26 23.85 -19.50
CA ILE A 109 -8.75 24.01 -20.88
C ILE A 109 -9.54 22.80 -21.40
N ARG A 110 -9.89 21.85 -20.53
CA ARG A 110 -10.58 20.60 -20.93
C ARG A 110 -11.91 20.89 -21.60
N GLU A 111 -12.22 20.15 -22.65
CA GLU A 111 -13.46 20.30 -23.42
C GLU A 111 -14.69 19.80 -22.64
N ASP A 112 -14.55 18.67 -21.95
CA ASP A 112 -15.59 18.09 -21.11
C ASP A 112 -15.28 18.33 -19.62
N LEU A 113 -16.25 18.95 -18.95
CA LEU A 113 -16.14 19.38 -17.56
C LEU A 113 -15.88 18.22 -16.60
N TYR A 114 -16.37 17.01 -16.91
CA TYR A 114 -16.37 15.86 -16.03
C TYR A 114 -15.33 14.78 -16.38
N THR A 115 -14.50 15.02 -17.39
CA THR A 115 -13.47 14.05 -17.82
C THR A 115 -12.06 14.65 -17.77
N ARG A 116 -11.09 13.81 -17.38
CA ARG A 116 -9.67 14.18 -17.40
C ARG A 116 -9.11 13.86 -18.80
N PRO A 117 -8.51 14.81 -19.51
CA PRO A 117 -7.98 14.58 -20.85
C PRO A 117 -6.90 13.49 -20.87
N LEU A 118 -6.75 12.73 -21.95
CA LEU A 118 -5.65 11.75 -22.08
C LEU A 118 -4.27 12.40 -21.89
N LEU A 119 -4.09 13.60 -22.41
CA LEU A 119 -2.85 14.37 -22.29
C LEU A 119 -2.45 14.63 -20.82
N PHE A 120 -3.43 14.81 -19.93
CA PHE A 120 -3.17 14.95 -18.49
C PHE A 120 -2.45 13.71 -17.95
N PHE A 121 -2.91 12.50 -18.29
CA PHE A 121 -2.28 11.25 -17.84
C PHE A 121 -0.89 11.05 -18.46
N VAL A 122 -0.69 11.41 -19.72
CA VAL A 122 0.63 11.37 -20.38
C VAL A 122 1.62 12.28 -19.64
N ILE A 123 1.21 13.50 -19.30
CA ILE A 123 2.04 14.45 -18.54
C ILE A 123 2.38 13.88 -17.16
N ILE A 124 1.40 13.33 -16.43
CA ILE A 124 1.65 12.69 -15.13
C ILE A 124 2.65 11.53 -15.25
N SER A 125 2.51 10.66 -16.25
CA SER A 125 3.47 9.57 -16.49
C SER A 125 4.88 10.09 -16.74
N LEU A 126 5.03 11.16 -17.54
CA LEU A 126 6.32 11.80 -17.77
C LEU A 126 6.92 12.40 -16.49
N MET A 127 6.11 13.03 -15.64
CA MET A 127 6.55 13.54 -14.33
C MET A 127 7.09 12.42 -13.44
N ILE A 128 6.40 11.27 -13.39
CA ILE A 128 6.85 10.08 -12.64
C ILE A 128 8.17 9.56 -13.23
N CYS A 129 8.29 9.46 -14.56
CA CYS A 129 9.54 9.06 -15.22
C CYS A 129 10.71 9.99 -14.87
N ILE A 130 10.49 11.31 -14.84
CA ILE A 130 11.50 12.28 -14.41
C ILE A 130 11.91 12.02 -12.96
N LEU A 131 10.97 11.78 -12.05
CA LEU A 131 11.28 11.49 -10.65
C LEU A 131 12.05 10.18 -10.49
N VAL A 132 11.68 9.12 -11.21
CA VAL A 132 12.42 7.85 -11.20
C VAL A 132 13.86 8.04 -11.72
N ASN A 133 14.02 8.74 -12.85
CA ASN A 133 15.34 9.08 -13.39
C ASN A 133 16.15 9.97 -12.42
N PHE A 134 15.49 10.89 -11.72
CA PHE A 134 16.10 11.74 -10.70
C PHE A 134 16.59 10.91 -9.51
N ILE A 135 15.80 9.94 -9.03
CA ILE A 135 16.19 9.03 -7.95
C ILE A 135 17.43 8.20 -8.34
N PHE A 136 17.48 7.67 -9.57
CA PHE A 136 18.60 6.84 -10.02
C PHE A 136 19.88 7.62 -10.33
N LYS A 137 19.78 8.91 -10.68
CA LYS A 137 20.93 9.79 -10.92
C LYS A 137 21.45 10.45 -9.64
N LEU A 138 20.73 10.32 -8.53
CA LEU A 138 21.14 10.92 -7.28
C LEU A 138 22.35 10.17 -6.70
N PRO A 139 23.46 10.85 -6.36
CA PRO A 139 24.48 10.21 -5.52
C PRO A 139 23.85 9.83 -4.17
N SER A 140 24.17 8.63 -3.66
CA SER A 140 23.56 7.98 -2.48
C SER A 140 23.63 8.80 -1.17
N ILE A 141 24.34 9.94 -1.17
CA ILE A 141 24.78 10.66 0.02
C ILE A 141 24.04 12.01 0.24
N LYS A 142 23.38 12.59 -0.77
CA LYS A 142 22.82 13.97 -0.64
C LYS A 142 21.38 14.02 -0.12
N THR A 143 21.24 14.02 1.21
CA THR A 143 19.97 14.10 1.95
C THR A 143 19.05 15.27 1.59
N LYS A 144 19.60 16.41 1.13
CA LYS A 144 18.81 17.58 0.70
C LYS A 144 17.84 17.24 -0.44
N TYR A 145 18.29 16.49 -1.44
CA TYR A 145 17.47 16.23 -2.63
C TYR A 145 16.42 15.14 -2.37
N SER A 146 16.63 14.29 -1.38
CA SER A 146 15.61 13.34 -0.92
C SER A 146 14.31 14.05 -0.55
N TRP A 147 14.39 15.11 0.26
CA TRP A 147 13.20 15.89 0.64
C TRP A 147 12.53 16.57 -0.55
N ILE A 148 13.31 17.09 -1.50
CA ILE A 148 12.77 17.66 -2.73
C ILE A 148 11.97 16.60 -3.49
N ILE A 149 12.54 15.41 -3.70
CA ILE A 149 11.84 14.31 -4.39
C ILE A 149 10.55 13.94 -3.65
N LEU A 150 10.56 13.84 -2.33
CA LEU A 150 9.35 13.53 -1.55
C LEU A 150 8.26 14.60 -1.70
N ILE A 151 8.64 15.89 -1.73
CA ILE A 151 7.71 17.00 -2.01
C ILE A 151 7.14 16.86 -3.42
N LEU A 152 7.99 16.61 -4.43
CA LEU A 152 7.53 16.42 -5.81
C LEU A 152 6.62 15.19 -5.94
N SER A 153 6.90 14.10 -5.24
CA SER A 153 6.02 12.91 -5.17
C SER A 153 4.65 13.25 -4.57
N CYS A 154 4.61 14.07 -3.52
CA CYS A 154 3.36 14.58 -2.96
C CYS A 154 2.60 15.41 -3.99
N LEU A 155 3.28 16.32 -4.71
CA LEU A 155 2.65 17.17 -5.73
C LEU A 155 2.03 16.35 -6.87
N VAL A 156 2.73 15.34 -7.42
CA VAL A 156 2.15 14.47 -8.46
C VAL A 156 0.91 13.75 -7.92
N THR A 157 1.02 13.17 -6.73
CA THR A 157 -0.08 12.41 -6.12
C THR A 157 -1.28 13.31 -5.84
N SER A 158 -1.08 14.46 -5.21
CA SER A 158 -2.13 15.43 -4.93
C SER A 158 -2.79 15.91 -6.22
N THR A 159 -2.04 16.10 -7.31
CA THR A 159 -2.62 16.47 -8.61
C THR A 159 -3.56 15.37 -9.13
N LEU A 160 -3.17 14.10 -9.03
CA LEU A 160 -4.02 12.97 -9.42
C LEU A 160 -5.30 12.87 -8.58
N ILE A 161 -5.19 13.06 -7.26
CA ILE A 161 -6.33 12.94 -6.34
C ILE A 161 -7.25 14.17 -6.49
N TYR A 162 -6.71 15.38 -6.40
CA TYR A 162 -7.49 16.61 -6.46
C TYR A 162 -8.13 16.83 -7.82
N SER A 163 -7.46 16.44 -8.91
CA SER A 163 -8.09 16.47 -10.24
C SER A 163 -9.35 15.61 -10.28
N GLN A 164 -9.38 14.46 -9.60
CA GLN A 164 -10.58 13.61 -9.55
C GLN A 164 -11.66 14.17 -8.60
N ILE A 165 -11.26 14.74 -7.47
CA ILE A 165 -12.19 15.26 -6.48
C ILE A 165 -12.88 16.52 -7.02
N TYR A 166 -12.13 17.47 -7.56
CA TYR A 166 -12.65 18.77 -7.98
C TYR A 166 -13.28 18.79 -9.38
N ILE A 167 -13.23 17.67 -10.11
CA ILE A 167 -13.92 17.59 -11.41
C ILE A 167 -15.44 17.56 -11.24
N TYR A 168 -15.94 17.01 -10.13
CA TYR A 168 -17.35 17.02 -9.77
C TYR A 168 -17.65 18.20 -8.81
N PRO A 169 -18.85 18.80 -8.84
CA PRO A 169 -19.22 19.86 -7.91
C PRO A 169 -19.44 19.32 -6.48
N SER A 170 -20.07 18.16 -6.34
CA SER A 170 -20.34 17.51 -5.06
C SER A 170 -19.24 16.52 -4.64
N VAL A 171 -19.38 15.91 -3.47
CA VAL A 171 -18.64 14.68 -3.12
C VAL A 171 -19.16 13.50 -3.96
N THR A 172 -18.32 12.49 -4.17
CA THR A 172 -18.61 11.36 -5.05
C THR A 172 -18.75 10.05 -4.27
N GLY A 173 -19.94 9.47 -4.27
CA GLY A 173 -20.24 8.19 -3.62
C GLY A 173 -21.14 8.37 -2.38
N ILE A 174 -21.91 7.32 -2.08
CA ILE A 174 -22.89 7.31 -0.98
C ILE A 174 -22.19 7.52 0.36
N ASP A 175 -21.06 6.84 0.57
CA ASP A 175 -20.27 6.93 1.81
C ASP A 175 -19.75 8.36 2.04
N SER A 176 -19.14 8.98 1.02
CA SER A 176 -18.66 10.37 1.10
C SER A 176 -19.78 11.37 1.39
N TRP A 177 -20.97 11.14 0.80
CA TRP A 177 -22.15 11.97 1.05
C TRP A 177 -22.62 11.84 2.50
N PHE A 178 -22.65 10.62 3.04
CA PHE A 178 -23.04 10.39 4.44
C PHE A 178 -22.04 11.02 5.42
N HIS A 179 -20.73 10.91 5.14
CA HIS A 179 -19.70 11.60 5.91
C HIS A 179 -19.84 13.12 5.84
N GLN A 180 -20.17 13.67 4.67
CA GLN A 180 -20.45 15.10 4.52
C GLN A 180 -21.64 15.53 5.37
N PHE A 181 -22.75 14.79 5.29
CA PHE A 181 -23.93 15.04 6.11
C PHE A 181 -23.60 15.02 7.60
N LEU A 182 -22.95 13.96 8.09
CA LEU A 182 -22.65 13.80 9.50
C LEU A 182 -21.69 14.90 10.02
N THR A 183 -20.69 15.28 9.23
CA THR A 183 -19.80 16.40 9.57
C THR A 183 -20.53 17.73 9.61
N ASN A 184 -21.46 17.98 8.68
CA ASN A 184 -22.24 19.22 8.69
C ASN A 184 -23.18 19.28 9.91
N GLU A 185 -23.80 18.17 10.28
CA GLU A 185 -24.60 18.08 11.51
C GLU A 185 -23.76 18.34 12.76
N LEU A 186 -22.54 17.78 12.82
CA LEU A 186 -21.60 18.06 13.91
C LEU A 186 -21.26 19.56 14.00
N ILE A 187 -21.05 20.24 12.87
CA ILE A 187 -20.77 21.67 12.82
C ILE A 187 -22.00 22.48 13.26
N ASN A 188 -23.19 22.15 12.74
CA ASN A 188 -24.42 22.91 12.99
C ASN A 188 -24.89 22.78 14.44
N ASN A 189 -24.80 21.58 15.02
CA ASN A 189 -25.31 21.30 16.36
C ASN A 189 -24.25 21.54 17.45
N GLY A 190 -22.96 21.61 17.09
CA GLY A 190 -21.87 21.75 18.04
C GLY A 190 -21.60 20.49 18.88
N HIS A 191 -22.31 19.38 18.60
CA HIS A 191 -22.13 18.08 19.24
C HIS A 191 -22.40 16.94 18.25
N ILE A 192 -22.00 15.73 18.61
CA ILE A 192 -22.27 14.53 17.81
C ILE A 192 -23.79 14.36 17.72
N PRO A 193 -24.38 14.25 16.52
CA PRO A 193 -25.83 14.13 16.37
C PRO A 193 -26.30 12.75 16.87
N ASP A 194 -27.44 12.76 17.56
CA ASP A 194 -28.08 11.56 18.10
C ASP A 194 -28.92 10.87 17.01
N ILE A 195 -28.22 10.18 16.10
CA ILE A 195 -28.81 9.46 14.98
C ILE A 195 -28.45 7.97 15.15
N PRO A 196 -29.39 7.03 14.93
CA PRO A 196 -29.13 5.60 15.02
C PRO A 196 -28.27 5.14 13.83
N SER A 197 -26.97 5.43 13.88
CA SER A 197 -26.01 5.11 12.85
C SER A 197 -24.65 4.83 13.48
N TYR A 198 -24.05 3.69 13.15
CA TYR A 198 -22.72 3.32 13.68
C TYR A 198 -21.62 4.33 13.35
N TYR A 199 -21.81 5.19 12.34
CA TYR A 199 -20.86 6.23 11.96
C TYR A 199 -20.70 7.33 13.03
N THR A 200 -21.71 7.56 13.88
CA THR A 200 -21.62 8.53 15.00
C THR A 200 -20.62 8.06 16.06
N ASN A 201 -20.39 6.74 16.14
CA ASN A 201 -19.44 6.15 17.07
C ASN A 201 -17.98 6.36 16.64
N PHE A 202 -17.67 6.48 15.35
CA PHE A 202 -16.30 6.68 14.83
C PHE A 202 -16.07 8.12 14.38
N ILE A 203 -16.04 9.03 15.35
CA ILE A 203 -16.11 10.47 15.08
C ILE A 203 -14.78 11.11 14.65
N GLY A 204 -13.64 10.41 14.81
CA GLY A 204 -12.31 11.01 14.63
C GLY A 204 -12.13 11.67 13.25
N TYR A 205 -12.61 11.00 12.19
CA TYR A 205 -12.61 11.54 10.83
C TYR A 205 -13.44 12.82 10.69
N HIS A 206 -14.66 12.80 11.23
CA HIS A 206 -15.62 13.90 11.16
C HIS A 206 -15.14 15.13 11.93
N VAL A 207 -14.54 14.94 13.12
CA VAL A 207 -14.00 16.02 13.96
C VAL A 207 -12.86 16.75 13.25
N ILE A 208 -11.93 16.03 12.62
CA ILE A 208 -10.80 16.66 11.92
C ILE A 208 -11.29 17.53 10.77
N ILE A 209 -12.27 17.05 10.01
CA ILE A 209 -12.85 17.81 8.90
C ILE A 209 -13.68 18.98 9.41
N ALA A 210 -14.51 18.78 10.44
CA ALA A 210 -15.30 19.85 11.06
C ALA A 210 -14.41 20.97 11.57
N PHE A 211 -13.37 20.63 12.34
CA PHE A 211 -12.38 21.58 12.84
C PHE A 211 -11.75 22.38 11.69
N THR A 212 -11.33 21.70 10.63
CA THR A 212 -10.71 22.36 9.46
C THR A 212 -11.69 23.24 8.71
N SER A 213 -12.95 22.81 8.57
CA SER A 213 -14.02 23.56 7.91
C SER A 213 -14.33 24.85 8.65
N ILE A 214 -14.46 24.79 9.98
CA ILE A 214 -14.68 25.95 10.85
C ILE A 214 -13.45 26.88 10.81
N PHE A 215 -12.26 26.34 11.04
CA PHE A 215 -11.04 27.13 11.14
C PHE A 215 -10.66 27.83 9.83
N ALA A 216 -10.74 27.12 8.70
CA ALA A 216 -10.40 27.68 7.39
C ALA A 216 -11.60 28.34 6.69
N SER A 217 -12.80 28.28 7.27
CA SER A 217 -14.04 28.77 6.65
C SER A 217 -14.28 28.22 5.23
N VAL A 218 -14.08 26.91 5.06
CA VAL A 218 -14.22 26.22 3.77
C VAL A 218 -15.27 25.11 3.86
N THR A 219 -15.82 24.72 2.71
CA THR A 219 -16.78 23.61 2.62
C THR A 219 -16.17 22.28 3.07
N PHE A 220 -17.01 21.32 3.46
CA PHE A 220 -16.60 19.95 3.81
C PHE A 220 -15.57 19.37 2.83
N LYS A 221 -15.84 19.49 1.52
CA LYS A 221 -14.99 18.94 0.46
C LYS A 221 -13.57 19.53 0.49
N SER A 222 -13.46 20.85 0.61
CA SER A 222 -12.15 21.52 0.71
C SER A 222 -11.49 21.28 2.06
N ALA A 223 -12.25 21.21 3.15
CA ALA A 223 -11.72 20.85 4.46
C ALA A 223 -11.14 19.44 4.47
N ALA A 224 -11.83 18.46 3.89
CA ALA A 224 -11.35 17.09 3.75
C ALA A 224 -10.11 17.00 2.84
N ALA A 225 -10.08 17.77 1.75
CA ALA A 225 -8.92 17.85 0.87
C ALA A 225 -7.67 18.39 1.59
N LEU A 226 -7.83 19.46 2.40
CA LEU A 226 -6.74 20.12 3.11
C LEU A 226 -6.25 19.33 4.35
N SER A 227 -7.15 18.70 5.09
CA SER A 227 -6.80 18.03 6.35
C SER A 227 -6.47 16.56 6.15
N VAL A 228 -7.43 15.79 5.63
CA VAL A 228 -7.32 14.34 5.50
C VAL A 228 -6.46 13.97 4.30
N ILE A 229 -6.80 14.42 3.10
CA ILE A 229 -6.14 13.93 1.88
C ILE A 229 -4.69 14.39 1.82
N LEU A 230 -4.43 15.67 2.10
CA LEU A 230 -3.07 16.19 2.12
C LEU A 230 -2.25 15.50 3.21
N GLY A 231 -2.79 15.39 4.43
CA GLY A 231 -2.15 14.72 5.55
C GLY A 231 -1.83 13.25 5.23
N GLN A 232 -2.79 12.52 4.66
CA GLN A 232 -2.64 11.14 4.24
C GLN A 232 -1.61 11.00 3.11
N THR A 233 -1.60 11.89 2.13
CA THR A 233 -0.61 11.89 1.03
C THR A 233 0.80 12.07 1.57
N ILE A 234 1.01 13.05 2.44
CA ILE A 234 2.31 13.33 3.08
C ILE A 234 2.73 12.15 3.95
N LEU A 235 1.84 11.68 4.82
CA LEU A 235 2.14 10.59 5.75
C LEU A 235 2.44 9.29 4.99
N THR A 236 1.73 9.01 3.90
CA THR A 236 1.97 7.86 3.02
C THR A 236 3.34 7.92 2.39
N THR A 237 3.66 9.06 1.76
CA THR A 237 4.95 9.31 1.12
C THR A 237 6.10 9.10 2.11
N ILE A 238 6.01 9.71 3.30
CA ILE A 238 7.05 9.62 4.34
C ILE A 238 7.16 8.21 4.91
N THR A 239 6.03 7.56 5.21
CA THR A 239 6.01 6.21 5.80
C THR A 239 6.69 5.22 4.87
N PHE A 240 6.32 5.21 3.59
CA PHE A 240 6.94 4.32 2.61
C PHE A 240 8.41 4.64 2.37
N TYR A 241 8.77 5.92 2.32
CA TYR A 241 10.18 6.32 2.25
C TYR A 241 11.00 5.77 3.41
N LEU A 242 10.53 5.97 4.64
CA LEU A 242 11.22 5.51 5.84
C LEU A 242 11.28 3.98 5.92
N MET A 243 10.22 3.28 5.49
CA MET A 243 10.21 1.81 5.42
C MET A 243 11.22 1.29 4.39
N GLY A 244 11.18 1.79 3.15
CA GLY A 244 12.09 1.35 2.08
C GLY A 244 13.55 1.63 2.43
N ARG A 245 13.84 2.82 2.97
CA ARG A 245 15.18 3.20 3.45
C ARG A 245 15.67 2.31 4.57
N MET A 246 14.79 1.96 5.51
CA MET A 246 15.14 1.12 6.65
C MET A 246 15.35 -0.35 6.26
N ILE A 247 14.65 -0.83 5.23
CA ILE A 247 14.72 -2.21 4.76
C ILE A 247 15.96 -2.42 3.87
N TYR A 248 16.27 -1.46 3.00
CA TYR A 248 17.36 -1.60 2.04
C TYR A 248 18.27 -0.38 1.98
N ASN A 249 17.93 0.66 1.22
CA ASN A 249 18.74 1.87 1.06
C ASN A 249 17.88 3.10 0.70
N GLU A 250 18.53 4.27 0.63
CA GLU A 250 17.88 5.56 0.33
C GLU A 250 17.08 5.54 -0.98
N SER A 251 17.64 4.97 -2.05
CA SER A 251 16.99 4.91 -3.37
C SER A 251 15.71 4.07 -3.33
N ILE A 252 15.71 2.92 -2.65
CA ILE A 252 14.49 2.13 -2.41
C ILE A 252 13.49 2.91 -1.56
N GLY A 253 13.97 3.66 -0.58
CA GLY A 253 13.14 4.59 0.17
C GLY A 253 12.44 5.59 -0.77
N LEU A 254 13.19 6.31 -1.59
CA LEU A 254 12.62 7.32 -2.49
C LEU A 254 11.65 6.71 -3.52
N LEU A 255 11.98 5.54 -4.09
CA LEU A 255 11.06 4.82 -4.97
C LEU A 255 9.79 4.39 -4.23
N SER A 256 9.90 3.92 -2.99
CA SER A 256 8.74 3.52 -2.18
C SER A 256 7.88 4.74 -1.83
N GLY A 257 8.50 5.86 -1.47
CA GLY A 257 7.81 7.13 -1.20
C GLY A 257 7.14 7.72 -2.44
N LEU A 258 7.65 7.44 -3.64
CA LEU A 258 7.01 7.80 -4.91
C LEU A 258 5.84 6.86 -5.25
N PHE A 259 6.06 5.54 -5.27
CA PHE A 259 5.07 4.57 -5.74
C PHE A 259 3.97 4.24 -4.74
N GLY A 260 4.23 4.37 -3.43
CA GLY A 260 3.24 4.13 -2.39
C GLY A 260 1.98 4.98 -2.53
N PRO A 261 2.08 6.32 -2.50
CA PRO A 261 0.93 7.20 -2.69
C PRO A 261 0.37 7.15 -4.13
N LEU A 262 1.14 6.68 -5.12
CA LEU A 262 0.65 6.49 -6.50
C LEU A 262 0.00 5.12 -6.74
N SER A 263 -0.07 4.25 -5.73
CA SER A 263 -0.66 2.93 -5.90
C SER A 263 -2.16 3.05 -6.20
N TYR A 264 -2.64 2.24 -7.15
CA TYR A 264 -4.02 2.29 -7.63
C TYR A 264 -5.05 2.22 -6.50
N LEU A 265 -4.91 1.24 -5.60
CA LEU A 265 -5.84 1.07 -4.48
C LEU A 265 -5.78 2.26 -3.51
N PHE A 266 -4.60 2.83 -3.24
CA PHE A 266 -4.51 4.04 -2.45
C PHE A 266 -5.27 5.21 -3.11
N LEU A 267 -5.02 5.47 -4.39
CA LEU A 267 -5.69 6.56 -5.11
C LEU A 267 -7.21 6.41 -5.08
N ILE A 268 -7.73 5.18 -5.24
CA ILE A 268 -9.16 4.91 -5.17
C ILE A 268 -9.75 5.27 -3.83
N TYR A 269 -9.20 4.69 -2.76
CA TYR A 269 -9.80 4.83 -1.44
C TYR A 269 -9.62 6.24 -0.86
N VAL A 270 -8.60 6.99 -1.31
CA VAL A 270 -8.43 8.39 -0.92
C VAL A 270 -9.44 9.30 -1.61
N PHE A 271 -9.73 9.11 -2.91
CA PHE A 271 -10.67 10.00 -3.61
C PHE A 271 -12.10 9.85 -3.07
N HIS A 272 -12.45 8.68 -2.55
CA HIS A 272 -13.76 8.42 -1.97
C HIS A 272 -13.99 9.07 -0.59
N LEU A 273 -13.05 9.88 -0.06
CA LEU A 273 -13.24 10.61 1.20
C LEU A 273 -13.75 9.71 2.34
N MET A 274 -13.15 8.53 2.49
CA MET A 274 -13.54 7.56 3.50
C MET A 274 -12.52 7.49 4.65
N PRO A 275 -12.97 7.36 5.90
CA PRO A 275 -12.11 7.17 7.08
C PRO A 275 -11.22 5.93 6.96
N PHE A 276 -11.69 4.88 6.28
CA PHE A 276 -10.94 3.64 6.09
C PHE A 276 -9.52 3.87 5.55
N SER A 277 -9.38 4.69 4.51
CA SER A 277 -8.09 4.91 3.84
C SER A 277 -7.10 5.63 4.76
N PHE A 278 -7.60 6.61 5.53
CA PHE A 278 -6.79 7.34 6.49
C PHE A 278 -6.38 6.46 7.68
N GLY A 279 -7.26 5.57 8.12
CA GLY A 279 -6.93 4.55 9.12
C GLY A 279 -5.86 3.58 8.63
N LEU A 280 -5.89 3.16 7.36
CA LEU A 280 -4.85 2.25 6.85
C LEU A 280 -3.46 2.87 6.84
N ILE A 281 -3.32 4.16 6.51
CA ILE A 281 -1.99 4.78 6.57
C ILE A 281 -1.49 4.93 8.01
N LEU A 282 -2.38 5.25 8.96
CA LEU A 282 -2.03 5.31 10.37
C LEU A 282 -1.60 3.93 10.90
N ALA A 283 -2.25 2.85 10.43
CA ALA A 283 -1.85 1.48 10.75
C ALA A 283 -0.43 1.18 10.26
N LEU A 284 -0.11 1.51 9.00
CA LEU A 284 1.25 1.35 8.46
C LEU A 284 2.28 2.24 9.17
N PHE A 285 1.91 3.46 9.54
CA PHE A 285 2.79 4.34 10.31
C PHE A 285 3.07 3.77 11.70
N SER A 286 2.06 3.19 12.35
CA SER A 286 2.22 2.51 13.63
C SER A 286 3.17 1.31 13.53
N LEU A 287 3.16 0.56 12.42
CA LEU A 287 4.15 -0.49 12.14
C LEU A 287 5.58 0.05 12.18
N LEU A 288 5.80 1.18 11.50
CA LEU A 288 7.11 1.81 11.43
C LEU A 288 7.60 2.20 12.82
N LEU A 289 6.71 2.69 13.69
CA LEU A 289 7.02 3.02 15.08
C LEU A 289 7.43 1.77 15.88
N ILE A 290 6.69 0.66 15.77
CA ILE A 290 7.05 -0.61 16.43
C ILE A 290 8.44 -1.08 15.97
N ILE A 291 8.66 -1.14 14.65
CA ILE A 291 9.95 -1.62 14.11
C ILE A 291 11.11 -0.73 14.58
N ARG A 292 10.91 0.58 14.63
CA ARG A 292 11.92 1.53 15.13
C ARG A 292 12.12 1.43 16.64
N GLY A 293 11.05 1.25 17.41
CA GLY A 293 11.07 1.05 18.85
C GLY A 293 11.90 -0.18 19.22
N VAL A 294 11.66 -1.31 18.56
CA VAL A 294 12.43 -2.56 18.77
C VAL A 294 13.92 -2.34 18.49
N LYS A 295 14.26 -1.64 17.40
CA LYS A 295 15.67 -1.41 17.03
C LYS A 295 16.41 -0.44 17.94
N LYS A 296 15.73 0.57 18.48
CA LYS A 296 16.35 1.67 19.26
C LYS A 296 16.14 1.55 20.77
N THR A 297 15.37 0.57 21.23
CA THR A 297 14.99 0.38 22.65
C THR A 297 14.55 1.69 23.31
N ASN A 298 13.68 2.45 22.64
CA ASN A 298 13.27 3.78 23.08
C ASN A 298 11.75 3.85 23.26
N ARG A 299 11.32 4.12 24.50
CA ARG A 299 9.92 4.18 24.93
C ARG A 299 9.09 5.23 24.20
N SER A 300 9.69 6.29 23.65
CA SER A 300 8.96 7.28 22.86
C SER A 300 8.29 6.66 21.63
N TYR A 301 8.88 5.62 21.04
CA TYR A 301 8.24 4.90 19.92
C TYR A 301 7.05 4.05 20.38
N GLU A 302 7.10 3.48 21.59
CA GLU A 302 5.99 2.71 22.18
C GLU A 302 4.82 3.64 22.52
N ILE A 303 5.11 4.78 23.15
CA ILE A 303 4.10 5.80 23.46
C ILE A 303 3.48 6.34 22.15
N GLY A 304 4.32 6.68 21.17
CA GLY A 304 3.85 7.11 19.86
C GLY A 304 2.99 6.06 19.17
N PHE A 305 3.38 4.78 19.24
CA PHE A 305 2.60 3.67 18.74
C PHE A 305 1.21 3.61 19.40
N MET A 306 1.14 3.68 20.73
CA MET A 306 -0.13 3.63 21.45
C MET A 306 -1.05 4.80 21.11
N ILE A 307 -0.50 6.02 20.98
CA ILE A 307 -1.28 7.21 20.57
C ILE A 307 -1.87 7.01 19.18
N VAL A 308 -1.06 6.54 18.23
CA VAL A 308 -1.53 6.26 16.86
C VAL A 308 -2.57 5.14 16.86
N PHE A 309 -2.37 4.09 17.65
CA PHE A 309 -3.31 2.97 17.74
C PHE A 309 -4.66 3.37 18.35
N LEU A 310 -4.66 4.19 19.41
CA LEU A 310 -5.90 4.76 19.96
C LEU A 310 -6.62 5.64 18.93
N SER A 311 -5.85 6.41 18.14
CA SER A 311 -6.41 7.20 17.05
C SER A 311 -7.07 6.30 16.00
N LEU A 312 -6.49 5.14 15.67
CA LEU A 312 -7.09 4.16 14.75
C LEU A 312 -8.44 3.64 15.23
N ILE A 313 -8.54 3.31 16.52
CA ILE A 313 -9.79 2.79 17.12
C ILE A 313 -10.93 3.80 16.94
N ILE A 314 -10.68 5.08 17.22
CA ILE A 314 -11.66 6.16 17.12
C ILE A 314 -11.97 6.51 15.66
N LEU A 315 -11.05 6.24 14.73
CA LEU A 315 -11.17 6.63 13.34
C LEU A 315 -11.95 5.62 12.50
N HIS A 316 -11.65 4.33 12.64
CA HIS A 316 -12.35 3.28 11.89
C HIS A 316 -12.11 1.88 12.47
N PRO A 317 -13.14 1.01 12.53
CA PRO A 317 -13.00 -0.35 13.07
C PRO A 317 -12.12 -1.26 12.20
N LEU A 318 -12.31 -1.27 10.87
CA LEU A 318 -11.60 -2.23 10.00
C LEU A 318 -10.05 -2.12 10.04
N PRO A 319 -9.42 -0.94 9.83
CA PRO A 319 -7.97 -0.81 9.93
C PRO A 319 -7.42 -1.23 11.30
N SER A 320 -8.13 -0.92 12.38
CA SER A 320 -7.70 -1.28 13.73
C SER A 320 -7.80 -2.79 13.98
N SER A 321 -8.87 -3.47 13.57
CA SER A 321 -8.98 -4.94 13.64
C SER A 321 -7.92 -5.65 12.83
N PHE A 322 -7.72 -5.21 11.59
CA PHE A 322 -6.67 -5.76 10.74
C PHE A 322 -5.32 -5.65 11.44
N TRP A 323 -5.05 -4.49 12.03
CA TRP A 323 -3.77 -4.21 12.62
C TRP A 323 -3.47 -5.15 13.80
N VAL A 324 -4.48 -5.41 14.63
CA VAL A 324 -4.40 -6.39 15.71
C VAL A 324 -4.14 -7.81 15.17
N LEU A 325 -4.79 -8.21 14.07
CA LEU A 325 -4.55 -9.50 13.43
C LEU A 325 -3.11 -9.64 12.91
N VAL A 326 -2.58 -8.62 12.23
CA VAL A 326 -1.19 -8.65 11.72
C VAL A 326 -0.18 -8.77 12.84
N ILE A 327 -0.33 -7.97 13.90
CA ILE A 327 0.59 -8.02 15.04
C ILE A 327 0.45 -9.37 15.77
N GLY A 328 -0.78 -9.86 15.97
CA GLY A 328 -1.04 -11.14 16.63
C GLY A 328 -0.43 -12.32 15.87
N ILE A 329 -0.61 -12.39 14.55
CA ILE A 329 -0.03 -13.44 13.71
C ILE A 329 1.48 -13.33 13.67
N SER A 330 2.02 -12.12 13.52
CA SER A 330 3.48 -11.89 13.56
C SER A 330 4.07 -12.37 14.87
N TYR A 331 3.37 -12.14 15.99
CA TYR A 331 3.76 -12.63 17.31
C TYR A 331 3.72 -14.16 17.38
N ILE A 332 2.62 -14.80 16.97
CA ILE A 332 2.47 -16.27 16.96
C ILE A 332 3.59 -16.91 16.12
N LEU A 333 3.84 -16.41 14.92
CA LEU A 333 4.91 -16.91 14.05
C LEU A 333 6.29 -16.74 14.68
N SER A 334 6.54 -15.65 15.39
CA SER A 334 7.79 -15.43 16.11
C SER A 334 7.97 -16.41 17.27
N ALA A 335 6.89 -16.77 17.97
CA ALA A 335 6.89 -17.72 19.07
C ALA A 335 7.06 -19.17 18.59
N LEU A 336 6.41 -19.53 17.47
CA LEU A 336 6.50 -20.85 16.85
C LEU A 336 7.83 -21.13 16.15
N HIS A 337 8.67 -20.11 15.96
CA HIS A 337 9.99 -20.25 15.33
C HIS A 337 11.09 -20.26 16.41
N PRO A 338 11.42 -21.42 17.02
CA PRO A 338 12.28 -21.53 18.22
C PRO A 338 13.72 -21.01 18.05
N ILE A 339 14.13 -20.62 16.84
CA ILE A 339 15.44 -20.04 16.54
C ILE A 339 15.50 -18.54 16.95
N ALA A 340 14.39 -17.91 17.36
CA ALA A 340 14.31 -16.46 17.58
C ALA A 340 14.54 -15.97 19.02
N VAL A 341 14.56 -16.83 20.04
CA VAL A 341 14.57 -16.38 21.45
C VAL A 341 15.98 -16.15 22.00
N GLN A 342 17.05 -16.57 21.33
CA GLN A 342 18.35 -16.65 22.01
C GLN A 342 19.28 -15.43 21.99
N GLN A 343 19.06 -14.33 21.25
CA GLN A 343 20.15 -13.32 21.15
C GLN A 343 19.80 -11.82 21.04
N THR A 344 18.62 -11.36 21.48
CA THR A 344 18.46 -9.92 21.76
C THR A 344 17.62 -9.72 23.02
N PRO A 345 18.14 -9.06 24.08
CA PRO A 345 17.32 -8.59 25.17
C PRO A 345 16.42 -7.47 24.62
N ASN A 346 15.32 -7.84 23.99
CA ASN A 346 14.32 -6.88 23.56
C ASN A 346 13.49 -6.49 24.79
N ASN A 347 13.68 -5.26 25.25
CA ASN A 347 12.91 -4.66 26.34
C ASN A 347 11.42 -4.43 26.01
N ILE A 348 10.99 -4.70 24.76
CA ILE A 348 9.61 -4.52 24.34
C ILE A 348 8.83 -5.79 24.58
N ASN A 349 7.90 -5.73 25.54
CA ASN A 349 6.97 -6.82 25.84
C ASN A 349 5.87 -6.89 24.76
N MET A 350 6.22 -7.42 23.59
CA MET A 350 5.29 -7.63 22.48
C MET A 350 3.99 -8.35 22.89
N PRO A 351 3.99 -9.44 23.70
CA PRO A 351 2.75 -10.05 24.16
C PRO A 351 1.83 -9.07 24.89
N LEU A 352 2.39 -8.23 25.77
CA LEU A 352 1.62 -7.20 26.48
C LEU A 352 1.04 -6.15 25.51
N ILE A 353 1.82 -5.72 24.50
CA ILE A 353 1.33 -4.79 23.47
C ILE A 353 0.17 -5.42 22.68
N VAL A 354 0.31 -6.67 22.23
CA VAL A 354 -0.75 -7.38 21.48
C VAL A 354 -2.01 -7.48 22.34
N LEU A 355 -1.87 -7.92 23.59
CA LEU A 355 -2.98 -8.06 24.53
C LEU A 355 -3.66 -6.72 24.77
N LEU A 356 -2.89 -5.66 25.05
CA LEU A 356 -3.43 -4.32 25.27
C LEU A 356 -4.18 -3.80 24.04
N CYS A 357 -3.62 -3.97 22.85
CA CYS A 357 -4.28 -3.55 21.60
C CYS A 357 -5.61 -4.29 21.39
N PHE A 358 -5.61 -5.60 21.62
CA PHE A 358 -6.81 -6.44 21.52
C PHE A 358 -7.88 -6.04 22.55
N THR A 359 -7.48 -5.85 23.81
CA THR A 359 -8.39 -5.43 24.90
C THR A 359 -8.97 -4.05 24.64
N LEU A 360 -8.18 -3.07 24.19
CA LEU A 360 -8.67 -1.73 23.87
C LEU A 360 -9.66 -1.75 22.70
N LEU A 361 -9.34 -2.48 21.64
CA LEU A 361 -10.21 -2.61 20.48
C LEU A 361 -11.55 -3.26 20.85
N LEU A 362 -11.50 -4.43 21.51
CA LEU A 362 -12.70 -5.14 21.93
C LEU A 362 -13.51 -4.34 22.95
N GLY A 363 -12.84 -3.72 23.93
CA GLY A 363 -13.50 -2.88 24.93
C GLY A 363 -14.25 -1.72 24.28
N TYR A 364 -13.65 -1.07 23.28
CA TYR A 364 -14.31 -0.02 22.52
C TYR A 364 -15.50 -0.55 21.71
N TRP A 365 -15.36 -1.72 21.08
CA TRP A 365 -16.45 -2.34 20.32
C TRP A 365 -17.65 -2.74 21.20
N ILE A 366 -17.38 -3.25 22.39
CA ILE A 366 -18.41 -3.55 23.39
C ILE A 366 -19.10 -2.26 23.82
N TYR A 367 -18.33 -1.18 24.04
CA TYR A 367 -18.85 0.11 24.46
C TYR A 367 -19.79 0.75 23.43
N ILE A 368 -19.42 0.76 22.14
CA ILE A 368 -20.23 1.38 21.08
C ILE A 368 -21.45 0.54 20.67
N GLY A 369 -21.68 -0.62 21.31
CA GLY A 369 -22.95 -1.35 21.27
C GLY A 369 -22.91 -2.70 20.56
N ALA A 370 -23.93 -3.51 20.87
CA ALA A 370 -24.10 -4.87 20.38
C ALA A 370 -24.19 -4.96 18.85
N GLU A 371 -24.55 -3.89 18.13
CA GLU A 371 -24.57 -3.88 16.66
C GLU A 371 -23.18 -4.10 16.07
N MET A 372 -22.12 -3.50 16.61
CA MET A 372 -20.76 -3.73 16.11
C MET A 372 -20.21 -5.10 16.48
N LEU A 373 -20.55 -5.58 17.68
CA LEU A 373 -20.28 -6.95 18.06
C LEU A 373 -21.06 -7.93 17.16
N SER A 374 -22.30 -7.61 16.80
CA SER A 374 -23.13 -8.39 15.89
C SER A 374 -22.62 -8.32 14.46
N ILE A 375 -22.09 -7.20 13.97
CA ILE A 375 -21.42 -7.13 12.67
C ILE A 375 -20.19 -8.04 12.71
N GLY A 376 -19.37 -7.95 13.76
CA GLY A 376 -18.22 -8.82 14.02
C GLY A 376 -18.56 -10.31 14.13
N LEU A 377 -19.72 -10.66 14.68
CA LEU A 377 -20.21 -12.04 14.83
C LEU A 377 -20.97 -12.54 13.58
N ASN A 378 -21.70 -11.67 12.88
CA ASN A 378 -22.33 -11.92 11.58
C ASN A 378 -21.30 -11.99 10.43
N PHE A 379 -20.06 -11.56 10.67
CA PHE A 379 -18.90 -11.93 9.85
C PHE A 379 -18.57 -13.44 9.95
N LEU A 380 -18.96 -14.10 11.05
CA LEU A 380 -18.80 -15.54 11.27
C LEU A 380 -20.08 -16.34 10.99
N ASP A 381 -21.22 -15.68 10.80
CA ASP A 381 -22.49 -16.30 10.39
C ASP A 381 -22.49 -16.56 8.86
N ILE A 382 -21.79 -17.62 8.50
CA ILE A 382 -21.57 -18.09 7.13
C ILE A 382 -22.88 -18.65 6.53
N ASP A 383 -23.74 -19.27 7.35
CA ASP A 383 -24.94 -19.96 6.90
C ASP A 383 -26.02 -18.99 6.40
N ALA A 384 -26.27 -17.87 7.10
CA ALA A 384 -27.28 -16.89 6.69
C ALA A 384 -26.96 -16.22 5.34
N LYS A 385 -25.68 -16.01 5.01
CA LYS A 385 -25.24 -15.36 3.76
C LYS A 385 -25.23 -16.32 2.56
N ILE A 386 -24.90 -17.59 2.78
CA ILE A 386 -24.98 -18.62 1.73
C ILE A 386 -26.43 -18.85 1.31
N HIS A 387 -27.40 -18.75 2.24
CA HIS A 387 -28.82 -18.95 1.94
C HIS A 387 -29.54 -17.71 1.36
N ALA A 388 -29.00 -16.51 1.54
CA ALA A 388 -29.54 -15.28 0.93
C ALA A 388 -29.12 -15.08 -0.54
N MET A 389 -28.23 -15.93 -1.07
CA MET A 389 -27.83 -15.89 -2.47
C MET A 389 -28.80 -16.70 -3.33
N ASP A 390 -29.87 -16.05 -3.80
CA ASP A 390 -30.63 -16.58 -4.93
C ASP A 390 -29.73 -16.51 -6.20
N PRO A 391 -29.38 -17.64 -6.84
CA PRO A 391 -28.59 -17.65 -8.07
C PRO A 391 -29.23 -16.83 -9.20
N SER A 392 -30.55 -16.60 -9.15
CA SER A 392 -31.28 -15.81 -10.14
C SER A 392 -31.07 -14.30 -10.01
N GLU A 393 -30.63 -13.78 -8.87
CA GLU A 393 -30.29 -12.34 -8.68
C GLU A 393 -28.86 -11.99 -9.11
N LEU A 394 -27.99 -12.98 -9.29
CA LEU A 394 -26.61 -12.79 -9.79
C LEU A 394 -26.57 -12.57 -11.31
N LEU A 395 -27.52 -13.16 -12.04
CA LEU A 395 -27.58 -13.13 -13.51
C LEU A 395 -27.86 -11.73 -14.12
N PRO A 396 -28.73 -10.87 -13.57
CA PRO A 396 -28.96 -9.52 -14.11
C PRO A 396 -27.80 -8.55 -13.84
N ARG A 397 -27.08 -8.69 -12.71
CA ARG A 397 -25.97 -7.80 -12.35
C ARG A 397 -24.73 -8.03 -13.22
N THR A 398 -24.45 -9.27 -13.61
CA THR A 398 -23.32 -9.59 -14.50
C THR A 398 -23.62 -9.21 -15.95
N TYR A 399 -24.87 -9.35 -16.40
CA TYR A 399 -25.29 -9.03 -17.77
C TYR A 399 -25.24 -7.53 -18.12
N ILE A 400 -25.46 -6.64 -17.15
CA ILE A 400 -25.36 -5.18 -17.34
C ILE A 400 -23.89 -4.72 -17.39
N ILE A 401 -22.98 -5.42 -16.70
CA ILE A 401 -21.54 -5.10 -16.68
C ILE A 401 -20.84 -5.65 -17.94
N GLU A 402 -21.27 -6.79 -18.46
CA GLU A 402 -20.66 -7.42 -19.65
C GLU A 402 -20.97 -6.71 -20.98
N ASN A 403 -22.04 -5.91 -21.06
CA ASN A 403 -22.43 -5.24 -22.30
C ASN A 403 -21.84 -3.82 -22.50
N ALA A 404 -21.01 -3.32 -21.57
CA ALA A 404 -20.31 -2.03 -21.69
C ALA A 404 -18.87 -2.15 -22.28
N MET A 405 -18.61 -3.24 -23.02
CA MET A 405 -17.26 -3.77 -23.31
C MET A 405 -16.28 -2.93 -24.16
N PRO A 406 -16.62 -1.98 -25.06
CA PRO A 406 -15.58 -1.30 -25.86
C PRO A 406 -14.77 -0.24 -25.11
N GLN A 407 -15.32 0.39 -24.06
CA GLN A 407 -14.56 1.33 -23.19
C GLN A 407 -13.70 0.58 -22.15
N SER A 408 -13.78 -0.76 -22.11
CA SER A 408 -13.36 -1.54 -20.96
C SER A 408 -11.91 -2.02 -20.98
N MET A 409 -11.16 -2.03 -22.10
CA MET A 409 -9.81 -2.61 -22.06
C MET A 409 -8.82 -1.73 -21.29
N LEU A 410 -8.77 -0.41 -21.55
CA LEU A 410 -7.90 0.50 -20.81
C LEU A 410 -8.36 0.66 -19.36
N ALA A 411 -9.68 0.76 -19.14
CA ALA A 411 -10.26 0.77 -17.81
C ALA A 411 -9.94 -0.52 -17.05
N ASN A 412 -10.02 -1.68 -17.69
CA ASN A 412 -9.64 -2.96 -17.10
C ASN A 412 -8.14 -3.07 -16.87
N ILE A 413 -7.28 -2.56 -17.76
CA ILE A 413 -5.82 -2.52 -17.53
C ILE A 413 -5.51 -1.64 -16.32
N CYS A 414 -6.15 -0.47 -16.20
CA CYS A 414 -6.01 0.42 -15.05
C CYS A 414 -6.54 -0.21 -13.76
N VAL A 415 -7.71 -0.85 -13.83
CA VAL A 415 -8.34 -1.56 -12.70
C VAL A 415 -7.49 -2.75 -12.26
N ASN A 416 -6.78 -3.40 -13.18
CA ASN A 416 -5.91 -4.55 -12.89
C ASN A 416 -4.46 -4.16 -12.63
N ALA A 417 -4.10 -2.88 -12.64
CA ALA A 417 -2.72 -2.42 -12.49
C ALA A 417 -2.11 -2.81 -11.13
N HIS A 418 -2.93 -2.95 -10.07
CA HIS A 418 -2.44 -3.43 -8.77
C HIS A 418 -1.89 -4.86 -8.83
N TYR A 419 -2.38 -5.69 -9.75
CA TYR A 419 -1.88 -7.04 -9.96
C TYR A 419 -0.48 -7.05 -10.59
N ILE A 420 -0.18 -6.07 -11.45
CA ILE A 420 1.17 -5.86 -11.99
C ILE A 420 2.12 -5.50 -10.85
N THR A 421 1.72 -4.56 -9.98
CA THR A 421 2.50 -4.21 -8.78
C THR A 421 2.76 -5.44 -7.92
N SER A 422 1.73 -6.24 -7.63
CA SER A 422 1.87 -7.49 -6.86
C SER A 422 2.80 -8.51 -7.51
N GLY A 423 2.70 -8.71 -8.84
CA GLY A 423 3.58 -9.60 -9.58
C GLY A 423 5.04 -9.17 -9.44
N PHE A 424 5.35 -7.91 -9.71
CA PHE A 424 6.70 -7.38 -9.54
C PHE A 424 7.16 -7.45 -8.09
N SER A 425 6.30 -7.20 -7.10
CA SER A 425 6.67 -7.32 -5.69
C SER A 425 7.18 -8.72 -5.30
N ILE A 426 6.71 -9.78 -5.97
CA ILE A 426 7.21 -11.14 -5.74
C ILE A 426 8.70 -11.25 -6.11
N MET A 427 9.13 -10.64 -7.21
CA MET A 427 10.56 -10.57 -7.57
C MET A 427 11.38 -9.91 -6.44
N GLY A 428 10.88 -8.84 -5.85
CA GLY A 428 11.52 -8.15 -4.73
C GLY A 428 11.57 -8.99 -3.46
N ILE A 429 10.50 -9.75 -3.16
CA ILE A 429 10.47 -10.70 -2.04
C ILE A 429 11.48 -11.82 -2.26
N LEU A 430 11.54 -12.39 -3.47
CA LEU A 430 12.51 -13.43 -3.82
C LEU A 430 13.95 -12.90 -3.71
N PHE A 431 14.19 -11.67 -4.17
CA PHE A 431 15.48 -11.01 -3.98
C PHE A 431 15.84 -10.85 -2.51
N LEU A 432 14.96 -10.28 -1.68
CA LEU A 432 15.22 -10.14 -0.25
C LEU A 432 15.45 -11.50 0.43
N SER A 433 14.73 -12.54 -0.02
CA SER A 433 14.88 -13.89 0.50
C SER A 433 16.22 -14.52 0.14
N SER A 434 16.82 -14.12 -0.99
CA SER A 434 18.17 -14.54 -1.39
C SER A 434 19.26 -13.93 -0.51
N GLN A 435 18.96 -12.86 0.22
CA GLN A 435 19.88 -12.18 1.12
C GLN A 435 19.72 -12.75 2.54
N SER A 436 20.75 -13.42 3.06
CA SER A 436 20.72 -14.04 4.40
C SER A 436 20.30 -13.06 5.50
N ARG A 437 20.70 -11.78 5.39
CA ARG A 437 20.32 -10.71 6.33
C ARG A 437 18.81 -10.40 6.35
N HIS A 438 18.12 -10.56 5.23
CA HIS A 438 16.72 -10.13 5.05
C HIS A 438 15.74 -11.29 4.93
N GLN A 439 16.21 -12.52 5.07
CA GLN A 439 15.43 -13.75 4.92
C GLN A 439 14.18 -13.78 5.81
N LYS A 440 14.29 -13.44 7.10
CA LYS A 440 13.15 -13.41 8.04
C LYS A 440 12.07 -12.40 7.64
N LEU A 441 12.51 -11.19 7.24
CA LEU A 441 11.60 -10.13 6.80
C LEU A 441 10.85 -10.56 5.53
N SER A 442 11.54 -11.23 4.60
CA SER A 442 10.95 -11.68 3.35
C SER A 442 9.86 -12.72 3.58
N ILE A 443 10.08 -13.66 4.51
CA ILE A 443 9.07 -14.64 4.91
C ILE A 443 7.86 -13.94 5.54
N ALA A 444 8.07 -12.98 6.44
CA ALA A 444 6.97 -12.23 7.04
C ALA A 444 6.14 -11.47 5.99
N LEU A 445 6.81 -10.77 5.06
CA LEU A 445 6.15 -10.05 3.96
C LEU A 445 5.35 -11.01 3.06
N LEU A 446 5.91 -12.19 2.78
CA LEU A 446 5.24 -13.22 2.00
C LEU A 446 4.01 -13.78 2.72
N ILE A 447 4.09 -14.02 4.03
CA ILE A 447 2.94 -14.51 4.81
C ILE A 447 1.83 -13.46 4.83
N VAL A 448 2.17 -12.19 5.06
CA VAL A 448 1.18 -11.10 5.03
C VAL A 448 0.53 -10.98 3.66
N LEU A 449 1.32 -11.13 2.58
CA LEU A 449 0.83 -11.16 1.21
C LEU A 449 -0.17 -12.31 1.01
N ILE A 450 0.25 -13.54 1.28
CA ILE A 450 -0.56 -14.74 1.10
C ILE A 450 -1.83 -14.63 1.93
N MET A 451 -1.74 -14.20 3.18
CA MET A 451 -2.89 -14.03 4.06
C MET A 451 -3.89 -13.01 3.50
N SER A 452 -3.42 -11.85 3.05
CA SER A 452 -4.30 -10.80 2.49
C SER A 452 -5.02 -11.29 1.23
N PHE A 453 -4.33 -12.05 0.37
CA PHE A 453 -4.94 -12.68 -0.80
C PHE A 453 -5.86 -13.84 -0.43
N CYS A 454 -5.49 -14.69 0.54
CA CYS A 454 -6.29 -15.82 0.99
C CYS A 454 -7.59 -15.35 1.62
N ILE A 455 -7.58 -14.32 2.48
CA ILE A 455 -8.81 -13.77 3.06
C ILE A 455 -9.73 -13.25 1.96
N ALA A 456 -9.19 -12.46 1.02
CA ALA A 456 -9.97 -11.93 -0.10
C ALA A 456 -10.50 -13.03 -1.05
N LEU A 457 -9.70 -14.06 -1.32
CA LEU A 457 -10.07 -15.17 -2.20
C LEU A 457 -11.06 -16.12 -1.51
N LEU A 458 -10.86 -16.45 -0.23
CA LEU A 458 -11.75 -17.30 0.55
C LEU A 458 -13.13 -16.64 0.69
N GLY A 459 -13.18 -15.34 0.99
CA GLY A 459 -14.44 -14.60 0.97
C GLY A 459 -15.15 -14.75 -0.37
N TYR A 460 -14.44 -14.50 -1.46
CA TYR A 460 -14.99 -14.67 -2.81
C TYR A 460 -15.47 -16.11 -3.10
N CYS A 461 -14.69 -17.13 -2.75
CA CYS A 461 -15.03 -18.54 -3.01
C CYS A 461 -16.23 -19.03 -2.19
N ILE A 462 -16.44 -18.50 -0.99
CA ILE A 462 -17.55 -18.89 -0.10
C ILE A 462 -18.79 -18.01 -0.38
N GLY A 463 -18.71 -17.06 -1.32
CA GLY A 463 -19.79 -16.11 -1.59
C GLY A 463 -19.96 -15.08 -0.46
N ILE A 464 -18.99 -14.93 0.43
CA ILE A 464 -19.04 -13.94 1.49
C ILE A 464 -18.29 -12.70 1.01
N ASP A 465 -19.00 -11.59 0.83
CA ASP A 465 -18.33 -10.31 0.63
C ASP A 465 -17.70 -9.86 1.95
N LEU A 466 -16.48 -10.34 2.21
CA LEU A 466 -15.66 -9.95 3.36
C LEU A 466 -15.00 -8.57 3.14
N GLU A 467 -15.62 -7.69 2.36
CA GLU A 467 -15.00 -6.44 1.92
C GLU A 467 -13.66 -6.73 1.24
N ASN A 468 -13.66 -7.70 0.31
CA ASN A 468 -12.46 -8.32 -0.26
C ASN A 468 -11.44 -7.30 -0.79
N GLN A 469 -11.92 -6.19 -1.35
CA GLN A 469 -11.10 -5.10 -1.87
C GLN A 469 -10.30 -4.36 -0.78
N ARG A 470 -10.85 -4.25 0.43
CA ARG A 470 -10.22 -3.59 1.59
C ARG A 470 -9.04 -4.41 2.12
N TRP A 471 -9.17 -5.74 2.15
CA TRP A 471 -8.06 -6.65 2.52
C TRP A 471 -6.97 -6.68 1.45
N LEU A 472 -7.36 -6.67 0.18
CA LEU A 472 -6.41 -6.61 -0.93
C LEU A 472 -5.61 -5.30 -0.89
N MET A 473 -6.24 -4.15 -0.66
CA MET A 473 -5.55 -2.85 -0.55
C MET A 473 -4.37 -2.91 0.40
N LEU A 474 -4.56 -3.60 1.51
CA LEU A 474 -3.61 -3.62 2.60
C LEU A 474 -2.42 -4.54 2.33
N GLY A 475 -2.68 -5.71 1.75
CA GLY A 475 -1.63 -6.54 1.18
C GLY A 475 -0.81 -5.74 0.15
N HIS A 476 -1.48 -5.03 -0.76
CA HIS A 476 -0.80 -4.23 -1.78
C HIS A 476 0.05 -3.09 -1.21
N LEU A 477 -0.42 -2.40 -0.17
CA LEU A 477 0.35 -1.34 0.47
C LEU A 477 1.67 -1.89 1.03
N ILE A 478 1.66 -3.03 1.71
CA ILE A 478 2.87 -3.65 2.26
C ILE A 478 3.85 -4.09 1.14
N LEU A 479 3.31 -4.42 -0.04
CA LEU A 479 4.09 -4.83 -1.21
C LEU A 479 4.82 -3.70 -1.96
N ILE A 480 4.56 -2.43 -1.64
CA ILE A 480 5.21 -1.29 -2.31
C ILE A 480 6.73 -1.29 -2.14
N VAL A 481 7.23 -1.70 -0.97
CA VAL A 481 8.68 -1.76 -0.74
C VAL A 481 9.34 -2.87 -1.60
N PRO A 482 8.86 -4.13 -1.59
CA PRO A 482 9.32 -5.14 -2.54
C PRO A 482 9.16 -4.75 -4.02
N PHE A 483 8.08 -4.06 -4.39
CA PHE A 483 7.90 -3.53 -5.74
C PHE A 483 9.06 -2.60 -6.12
N SER A 484 9.35 -1.63 -5.24
CA SER A 484 10.43 -0.65 -5.44
C SER A 484 11.80 -1.31 -5.55
N ILE A 485 12.05 -2.37 -4.79
CA ILE A 485 13.26 -3.21 -4.89
C ILE A 485 13.37 -3.83 -6.28
N SER A 486 12.27 -4.34 -6.81
CA SER A 486 12.24 -4.98 -8.13
C SER A 486 12.58 -3.97 -9.24
N ILE A 487 11.99 -2.77 -9.19
CA ILE A 487 12.31 -1.69 -10.14
C ILE A 487 13.79 -1.30 -10.08
N TYR A 488 14.34 -1.16 -8.87
CA TYR A 488 15.76 -0.86 -8.67
C TYR A 488 16.69 -1.94 -9.23
N ILE A 489 16.33 -3.21 -9.04
CA ILE A 489 17.09 -4.34 -9.57
C ILE A 489 17.04 -4.38 -11.10
N CYS A 490 15.86 -4.22 -11.69
CA CYS A 490 15.69 -4.15 -13.15
C CYS A 490 16.56 -3.06 -13.75
N TYR A 491 16.52 -1.85 -13.18
CA TYR A 491 17.33 -0.73 -13.63
C TYR A 491 18.84 -1.03 -13.60
N ASN A 492 19.34 -1.54 -12.47
CA ASN A 492 20.78 -1.82 -12.32
C ASN A 492 21.25 -2.98 -13.20
N SER A 493 20.39 -3.98 -13.44
CA SER A 493 20.71 -5.08 -14.35
C SER A 493 20.82 -4.59 -15.79
N LEU A 494 19.90 -3.73 -16.25
CA LEU A 494 19.97 -3.12 -17.59
C LEU A 494 21.23 -2.28 -17.79
N LEU A 495 21.66 -1.53 -16.78
CA LEU A 495 22.94 -0.80 -16.84
C LEU A 495 24.14 -1.75 -16.91
N SER A 496 24.10 -2.87 -16.20
CA SER A 496 25.22 -3.82 -16.17
C SER A 496 25.41 -4.56 -17.51
N THR A 497 24.33 -4.78 -18.27
CA THR A 497 24.37 -5.41 -19.59
C THR A 497 24.74 -4.41 -20.68
N GLY A 498 24.25 -3.16 -20.59
CA GLY A 498 24.56 -2.09 -21.55
C GLY A 498 26.00 -1.56 -21.52
N ILE A 499 26.76 -1.78 -20.45
CA ILE A 499 28.20 -1.45 -20.38
C ILE A 499 29.08 -2.57 -21.03
N ARG A 500 28.48 -3.67 -21.47
CA ARG A 500 29.19 -4.78 -22.15
C ARG A 500 29.04 -4.78 -23.68
N SER A 501 28.23 -3.89 -24.24
CA SER A 501 28.20 -3.58 -25.69
C SER A 501 28.96 -2.29 -25.94
#